data_AF-A0ABD0L4D7-F1
#
_entry.id   AF-A0ABD0L4D7-F1
#
_cell.length_a   1.000
_cell.length_b   1.000
_cell.length_c   1.000
_cell.angle_alpha   90.00
_cell.angle_beta   90.00
_cell.angle_gamma   90.00
#
_symmetry.space_group_name_H-M   'P 1'
#
loop_
_entity.id
_entity.type
_entity.pdbx_description
1 polymer ?
#
loop_
_entity_poly.entity_id
_entity_poly.type
_entity_poly.pdbx_seq_one_letter_code
_entity_poly.pdbx_strand_id
1 'polypeptide(L)'
;MAFATPPLSCLCWLTAVTLTLLALHVRPVNVQAVRKLSLYTGVIPGFSLGEMLLGNPNVTLRVYDILLGCRADKAPFTVLKLNTLIPLDDYTNVTKYLSGLTNDLSAVQSVDLSPYQVLTPALQSALNDPAECRPVLYQLYSNHISGQCARWSAHKTTMETIRDSKVPAVDTAITTLKASLATLESHIAGVDNKTDMVLTLAAEADNQIQNNMTAVLSDGASAFESKLTGYVSQYATEATYLAYNEIGNCLPLWNLYRSFVVMLCNYGVDSLNGFWFSLGWGLFFFIPVVIVGITVAGYYSTMDSIRNWPE
;
A
#
# COMPACT_ATOMS: atom_id res chain seq x y z
N MET A 1 18.71 -91.02 41.11
CA MET A 1 19.29 -90.52 39.85
C MET A 1 20.06 -89.24 40.16
N ALA A 2 21.36 -89.22 39.90
CA ALA A 2 22.21 -88.07 40.18
C ALA A 2 21.94 -86.98 39.13
N PHE A 3 21.27 -85.89 39.53
CA PHE A 3 21.20 -84.69 38.72
C PHE A 3 22.53 -83.95 38.86
N ALA A 4 23.36 -84.05 37.84
CA ALA A 4 24.56 -83.23 37.71
C ALA A 4 24.14 -81.76 37.72
N THR A 5 24.58 -81.01 38.73
CA THR A 5 24.57 -79.54 38.69
C THR A 5 25.33 -79.13 37.43
N PRO A 6 24.75 -78.32 36.52
CA PRO A 6 25.51 -77.83 35.37
C PRO A 6 26.73 -77.06 35.91
N PRO A 7 27.91 -77.21 35.30
CA PRO A 7 29.11 -76.52 35.77
C PRO A 7 28.85 -75.01 35.76
N LEU A 8 29.35 -74.26 36.75
CA LEU A 8 29.18 -72.80 36.87
C LEU A 8 29.51 -72.07 35.54
N SER A 9 30.37 -72.66 34.70
CA SER A 9 30.67 -72.19 33.35
C SER A 9 29.45 -72.13 32.42
N CYS A 10 28.52 -73.09 32.44
CA CYS A 10 27.33 -73.08 31.59
C CYS A 10 26.32 -71.98 31.96
N LEU A 11 26.16 -71.69 33.26
CA LEU A 11 25.33 -70.58 33.74
C LEU A 11 25.96 -69.22 33.40
N CYS A 12 27.29 -69.10 33.51
CA CYS A 12 28.02 -67.91 33.03
C CYS A 12 27.90 -67.72 31.50
N TRP A 13 27.93 -68.78 30.71
CA TRP A 13 27.76 -68.71 29.26
C TRP A 13 26.33 -68.35 28.85
N LEU A 14 25.31 -68.95 29.50
CA LEU A 14 23.91 -68.60 29.24
C LEU A 14 23.62 -67.15 29.62
N THR A 15 24.10 -66.67 30.77
CA THR A 15 23.96 -65.26 31.16
C THR A 15 24.70 -64.33 30.20
N ALA A 16 25.93 -64.65 29.79
CA ALA A 16 26.70 -63.86 28.81
C ALA A 16 26.05 -63.84 27.42
N VAL A 17 25.49 -64.96 26.96
CA VAL A 17 24.74 -65.07 25.69
C VAL A 17 23.41 -64.31 25.79
N THR A 18 22.71 -64.36 26.93
CA THR A 18 21.49 -63.56 27.13
C THR A 18 21.78 -62.07 27.25
N LEU A 19 22.88 -61.65 27.89
CA LEU A 19 23.32 -60.25 27.98
C LEU A 19 23.73 -59.70 26.62
N THR A 20 24.43 -60.50 25.80
CA THR A 20 24.79 -60.12 24.43
C THR A 20 23.58 -60.11 23.49
N LEU A 21 22.64 -61.06 23.63
CA LEU A 21 21.38 -61.05 22.88
C LEU A 21 20.46 -59.89 23.28
N LEU A 22 20.39 -59.54 24.57
CA LEU A 22 19.72 -58.34 25.07
C LEU A 22 20.35 -57.08 24.46
N ALA A 23 21.68 -56.99 24.44
CA ALA A 23 22.41 -55.86 23.89
C ALA A 23 22.29 -55.76 22.36
N LEU A 24 22.13 -56.89 21.65
CA LEU A 24 21.92 -56.90 20.20
C LEU A 24 20.47 -56.54 19.79
N HIS A 25 19.47 -56.92 20.59
CA HIS A 25 18.05 -56.65 20.28
C HIS A 25 17.55 -55.32 20.85
N VAL A 26 18.15 -54.83 21.94
CA VAL A 26 17.86 -53.51 22.53
C VAL A 26 18.89 -52.50 22.01
N ARG A 27 18.81 -52.19 20.71
CA ARG A 27 19.52 -51.01 20.20
C ARG A 27 18.70 -49.78 20.57
N PRO A 28 19.24 -48.83 21.35
CA PRO A 28 18.54 -47.58 21.61
C PRO A 28 18.30 -46.87 20.28
N VAL A 29 17.07 -46.41 20.07
CA VAL A 29 16.72 -45.63 18.89
C VAL A 29 17.48 -44.31 19.00
N ASN A 30 18.36 -44.06 18.03
CA ASN A 30 19.20 -42.86 18.04
C ASN A 30 18.37 -41.63 17.67
N VAL A 31 18.28 -40.66 18.59
CA VAL A 31 17.57 -39.38 18.41
C VAL A 31 18.07 -38.60 17.18
N GLN A 32 19.37 -38.70 16.85
CA GLN A 32 19.92 -38.07 15.64
C GLN A 32 19.40 -38.73 14.34
N ALA A 33 19.15 -40.04 14.36
CA ALA A 33 18.56 -40.74 13.21
C ALA A 33 17.11 -40.32 12.99
N VAL A 34 16.34 -40.16 14.08
CA VAL A 34 14.93 -39.70 14.03
C VAL A 34 14.83 -38.25 13.54
N ARG A 35 15.74 -37.37 13.97
CA ARG A 35 15.81 -36.00 13.45
C ARG A 35 16.13 -35.94 11.95
N LYS A 36 16.94 -36.87 11.43
CA LYS A 36 17.20 -36.97 9.98
C LYS A 36 16.01 -37.52 9.21
N LEU A 37 15.21 -38.40 9.82
CA LEU A 37 13.95 -38.89 9.27
C LEU A 37 12.85 -37.81 9.26
N SER A 38 12.76 -36.95 10.29
CA SER A 38 11.83 -35.81 10.27
C SER A 38 12.24 -34.72 9.28
N LEU A 39 13.52 -34.69 8.91
CA LEU A 39 14.09 -33.82 7.88
C LEU A 39 14.31 -34.58 6.57
N TYR A 40 13.62 -35.70 6.35
CA TYR A 40 13.85 -36.59 5.22
C TYR A 40 13.95 -35.79 3.93
N THR A 41 15.18 -35.76 3.41
CA THR A 41 15.62 -35.03 2.23
C THR A 41 15.27 -35.74 0.93
N GLY A 42 14.66 -36.94 1.03
CA GLY A 42 14.30 -37.74 -0.11
C GLY A 42 13.01 -37.21 -0.73
N VAL A 43 13.15 -36.68 -1.95
CA VAL A 43 12.06 -36.60 -2.91
C VAL A 43 11.47 -38.01 -3.00
N ILE A 44 10.23 -38.21 -2.54
CA ILE A 44 9.52 -39.47 -2.81
C ILE A 44 9.46 -39.53 -4.34
N PRO A 45 9.95 -40.60 -4.99
CA PRO A 45 9.92 -40.70 -6.45
C PRO A 45 8.47 -40.53 -6.93
N GLY A 46 8.21 -39.52 -7.76
CA GLY A 46 6.85 -39.15 -8.21
C GLY A 46 6.12 -38.10 -7.36
N PHE A 47 6.73 -37.55 -6.31
CA PHE A 47 6.15 -36.49 -5.48
C PHE A 47 6.87 -35.16 -5.70
N SER A 48 6.25 -34.26 -6.46
CA SER A 48 6.69 -32.88 -6.63
C SER A 48 5.73 -31.93 -5.92
N LEU A 49 6.14 -31.34 -4.80
CA LEU A 49 5.35 -30.30 -4.14
C LEU A 49 5.10 -29.09 -5.06
N GLY A 50 6.05 -28.78 -5.95
CA GLY A 50 5.87 -27.69 -6.91
C GLY A 50 4.77 -27.98 -7.91
N GLU A 51 4.69 -29.22 -8.40
CA GLU A 51 3.59 -29.62 -9.29
C GLU A 51 2.25 -29.64 -8.54
N MET A 52 2.21 -30.16 -7.31
CA MET A 52 0.98 -30.28 -6.53
C MET A 52 0.45 -28.93 -6.01
N LEU A 53 1.33 -28.04 -5.54
CA LEU A 53 0.93 -26.75 -4.95
C LEU A 53 0.89 -25.62 -5.97
N LEU A 54 1.80 -25.63 -6.95
CA LEU A 54 1.97 -24.54 -7.92
C LEU A 54 1.54 -24.94 -9.34
N GLY A 55 1.14 -26.19 -9.58
CA GLY A 55 0.83 -26.66 -10.94
C GLY A 55 2.01 -26.60 -11.90
N ASN A 56 3.24 -26.44 -11.40
CA ASN A 56 4.43 -26.20 -12.21
C ASN A 56 5.53 -27.22 -11.88
N PRO A 57 5.84 -28.16 -12.79
CA PRO A 57 6.84 -29.19 -12.54
C PRO A 57 8.29 -28.68 -12.55
N ASN A 58 8.55 -27.48 -13.11
CA ASN A 58 9.89 -26.90 -13.13
C ASN A 58 10.32 -26.32 -11.77
N VAL A 59 9.37 -26.13 -10.84
CA VAL A 59 9.67 -25.58 -9.51
C VAL A 59 9.92 -26.71 -8.53
N THR A 60 11.19 -26.97 -8.21
CA THR A 60 11.53 -27.93 -7.16
C THR A 60 11.32 -27.31 -5.78
N LEU A 61 10.25 -27.72 -5.08
CA LEU A 61 9.99 -27.39 -3.68
C LEU A 61 10.28 -28.60 -2.79
N ARG A 62 11.24 -28.45 -1.88
CA ARG A 62 11.56 -29.46 -0.86
C ARG A 62 11.07 -28.96 0.50
N VAL A 63 10.39 -29.81 1.24
CA VAL A 63 9.92 -29.51 2.62
C VAL A 63 11.09 -29.07 3.51
N TYR A 64 12.27 -29.68 3.33
CA TYR A 64 13.49 -29.28 4.03
C TYR A 64 13.87 -27.81 3.77
N ASP A 65 13.90 -27.39 2.51
CA ASP A 65 14.26 -26.00 2.14
C ASP A 65 13.21 -25.01 2.66
N ILE A 66 11.94 -25.42 2.65
CA ILE A 66 10.84 -24.63 3.21
C ILE A 66 11.04 -24.41 4.71
N LEU A 67 11.25 -25.49 5.47
CA LEU A 67 11.50 -25.43 6.91
C LEU A 67 12.77 -24.65 7.24
N LEU A 68 13.83 -24.79 6.43
CA LEU A 68 15.07 -24.02 6.59
C LEU A 68 14.85 -22.52 6.34
N GLY A 69 14.06 -22.17 5.33
CA GLY A 69 13.63 -20.79 5.06
C GLY A 69 12.83 -20.21 6.23
N CYS A 70 11.92 -21.00 6.80
CA CYS A 70 11.10 -20.59 7.93
C CYS A 70 11.86 -20.47 9.25
N ARG A 71 12.94 -21.23 9.42
CA ARG A 71 13.87 -21.03 10.54
C ARG A 71 14.55 -19.66 10.49
N ALA A 72 14.83 -19.17 9.28
CA ALA A 72 15.43 -17.85 9.04
C ALA A 72 14.39 -16.73 8.97
N ASP A 73 13.13 -17.02 9.34
CA ASP A 73 12.01 -16.07 9.34
C ASP A 73 11.75 -15.38 8.01
N LYS A 74 11.96 -16.09 6.90
CA LYS A 74 11.67 -15.57 5.57
C LYS A 74 10.16 -15.58 5.29
N ALA A 75 9.70 -14.65 4.45
CA ALA A 75 8.31 -14.62 4.02
C ALA A 75 7.95 -15.90 3.22
N PRO A 76 6.71 -16.42 3.35
CA PRO A 76 6.23 -17.58 2.61
C PRO A 76 6.34 -17.39 1.10
N PHE A 77 6.13 -16.17 0.62
CA PHE A 77 6.19 -15.84 -0.80
C PHE A 77 7.54 -16.24 -1.42
N THR A 78 8.63 -15.90 -0.72
CA THR A 78 10.01 -16.25 -1.09
C THR A 78 10.30 -17.73 -0.90
N VAL A 79 9.86 -18.29 0.23
CA VAL A 79 10.18 -19.68 0.60
C VAL A 79 9.48 -20.70 -0.30
N LEU A 80 8.23 -20.43 -0.66
CA LEU A 80 7.41 -21.28 -1.54
C LEU A 80 7.53 -20.89 -3.02
N LYS A 81 8.36 -19.90 -3.35
CA LYS A 81 8.61 -19.42 -4.72
C LYS A 81 7.31 -19.02 -5.45
N LEU A 82 6.39 -18.33 -4.76
CA LEU A 82 5.09 -17.95 -5.34
C LEU A 82 5.21 -17.01 -6.53
N ASN A 83 6.36 -16.37 -6.74
CA ASN A 83 6.61 -15.53 -7.91
C ASN A 83 6.37 -16.28 -9.24
N THR A 84 6.48 -17.61 -9.26
CA THR A 84 6.22 -18.42 -10.45
C THR A 84 4.73 -18.60 -10.77
N LEU A 85 3.85 -18.41 -9.79
CA LEU A 85 2.39 -18.42 -9.97
C LEU A 85 1.86 -17.01 -10.20
N ILE A 86 2.33 -16.07 -9.39
CA ILE A 86 1.88 -14.69 -9.36
C ILE A 86 3.15 -13.83 -9.48
N PRO A 87 3.57 -13.47 -10.70
CA PRO A 87 4.73 -12.61 -10.90
C PRO A 87 4.40 -11.20 -10.42
N LEU A 88 4.75 -10.85 -9.18
CA LEU A 88 4.46 -9.52 -8.63
C LEU A 88 5.14 -8.41 -9.44
N ASP A 89 6.29 -8.70 -10.03
CA ASP A 89 7.08 -7.75 -10.81
C ASP A 89 6.30 -7.25 -12.05
N ASP A 90 5.45 -8.10 -12.63
CA ASP A 90 4.63 -7.74 -13.80
C ASP A 90 3.41 -6.90 -13.42
N TYR A 91 2.81 -7.17 -12.25
CA TYR A 91 1.65 -6.44 -11.74
C TYR A 91 2.02 -5.10 -11.11
N THR A 92 3.20 -5.00 -10.52
CA THR A 92 3.71 -3.78 -9.89
C THR A 92 4.44 -2.86 -10.86
N ASN A 93 4.57 -3.26 -12.14
CA ASN A 93 5.12 -2.41 -13.17
C ASN A 93 4.16 -1.27 -13.56
N VAL A 94 4.27 -0.17 -12.82
CA VAL A 94 3.44 1.03 -12.95
C VAL A 94 3.51 1.65 -14.36
N THR A 95 4.64 1.53 -15.06
CA THR A 95 4.82 2.09 -16.41
C THR A 95 3.86 1.48 -17.42
N LYS A 96 3.47 0.22 -17.23
CA LYS A 96 2.51 -0.47 -18.11
C LYS A 96 1.14 0.20 -18.08
N TYR A 97 0.69 0.61 -16.90
CA TYR A 97 -0.66 1.14 -16.67
C TYR A 97 -0.75 2.67 -16.82
N LEU A 98 0.35 3.39 -16.54
CA LEU A 98 0.38 4.85 -16.66
C LEU A 98 0.79 5.34 -18.06
N SER A 99 1.28 4.47 -18.95
CA SER A 99 1.61 4.83 -20.33
C SER A 99 0.45 5.49 -21.11
N GLY A 100 -0.79 5.08 -20.84
CA GLY A 100 -1.99 5.71 -21.43
C GLY A 100 -2.22 7.12 -20.90
N LEU A 101 -2.00 7.33 -19.60
CA LEU A 101 -2.12 8.65 -18.99
C LEU A 101 -1.09 9.62 -19.55
N THR A 102 0.15 9.17 -19.76
CA THR A 102 1.20 9.99 -20.41
C THR A 102 0.75 10.46 -21.80
N ASN A 103 0.12 9.59 -22.59
CA ASN A 103 -0.38 9.93 -23.93
C ASN A 103 -1.55 10.92 -23.88
N ASP A 104 -2.50 10.71 -22.98
CA ASP A 104 -3.66 11.60 -22.79
C ASP A 104 -3.24 12.98 -22.29
N LEU A 105 -2.20 13.03 -21.45
CA LEU A 105 -1.66 14.26 -20.89
C LEU A 105 -0.80 15.04 -21.88
N SER A 106 -0.12 14.32 -22.78
CA SER A 106 0.56 14.89 -23.95
C SER A 106 -0.43 15.58 -24.91
N ALA A 107 -1.67 15.10 -24.98
CA ALA A 107 -2.71 15.74 -25.80
C ALA A 107 -3.12 17.11 -25.25
N VAL A 108 -3.11 17.28 -23.93
CA VAL A 108 -3.42 18.56 -23.26
C VAL A 108 -2.36 19.63 -23.55
N GLN A 109 -1.12 19.24 -23.88
CA GLN A 109 -0.05 20.18 -24.29
C GLN A 109 -0.31 20.84 -25.65
N SER A 110 -1.25 20.32 -26.45
CA SER A 110 -1.55 20.80 -27.81
C SER A 110 -2.81 21.67 -27.91
N VAL A 111 -3.42 22.03 -26.78
CA VAL A 111 -4.66 22.83 -26.76
C VAL A 111 -4.37 24.25 -27.28
N ASP A 112 -4.98 24.58 -28.40
CA ASP A 112 -4.96 25.92 -28.98
C ASP A 112 -5.87 26.87 -28.18
N LEU A 113 -5.25 27.79 -27.44
CA LEU A 113 -5.91 28.78 -26.59
C LEU A 113 -6.16 30.12 -27.32
N SER A 114 -5.81 30.22 -28.61
CA SER A 114 -6.10 31.37 -29.46
C SER A 114 -7.56 31.89 -29.43
N PRO A 115 -8.59 31.04 -29.21
CA PRO A 115 -9.99 31.50 -29.10
C PRO A 115 -10.30 32.29 -27.82
N TYR A 116 -9.46 32.19 -26.78
CA TYR A 116 -9.69 32.84 -25.49
C TYR A 116 -8.94 34.18 -25.45
N GLN A 117 -9.58 35.23 -25.97
CA GLN A 117 -9.13 36.62 -25.86
C GLN A 117 -10.00 37.35 -24.84
N VAL A 118 -9.40 37.81 -23.75
CA VAL A 118 -10.02 38.68 -22.74
C VAL A 118 -10.35 40.04 -23.38
N LEU A 119 -9.47 40.54 -24.25
CA LEU A 119 -9.66 41.77 -25.00
C LEU A 119 -10.13 41.46 -26.43
N THR A 120 -11.39 41.07 -26.58
CA THR A 120 -11.98 40.87 -27.91
C THR A 120 -12.02 42.20 -28.71
N PRO A 121 -11.96 42.16 -30.05
CA PRO A 121 -12.09 43.37 -30.89
C PRO A 121 -13.37 44.17 -30.64
N ALA A 122 -14.45 43.48 -30.26
CA ALA A 122 -15.72 44.10 -29.86
C ALA A 122 -15.61 44.87 -28.53
N LEU A 123 -14.90 44.30 -27.54
CA LEU A 123 -14.66 44.96 -26.25
C LEU A 123 -13.69 46.15 -26.41
N GLN A 124 -12.66 46.01 -27.25
CA GLN A 124 -11.73 47.09 -27.54
C GLN A 124 -12.40 48.25 -28.29
N SER A 125 -13.29 47.96 -29.24
CA SER A 125 -14.10 48.99 -29.90
C SER A 125 -15.08 49.67 -28.95
N ALA A 126 -15.64 48.94 -27.97
CA ALA A 126 -16.57 49.49 -26.98
C ALA A 126 -15.88 50.37 -25.92
N LEU A 127 -14.60 50.10 -25.61
CA LEU A 127 -13.81 50.88 -24.66
C LEU A 127 -13.14 52.11 -25.30
N ASN A 128 -12.85 52.06 -26.60
CA ASN A 128 -12.21 53.16 -27.34
C ASN A 128 -13.21 54.22 -27.87
N ASP A 129 -14.51 54.01 -27.74
CA ASP A 129 -15.53 54.91 -28.29
C ASP A 129 -16.48 55.48 -27.22
N PRO A 130 -16.09 56.56 -26.52
CA PRO A 130 -17.00 57.32 -25.67
C PRO A 130 -17.93 58.28 -26.45
N ALA A 131 -18.06 58.18 -27.78
CA ALA A 131 -18.67 59.23 -28.60
C ALA A 131 -20.20 59.21 -28.75
N GLU A 132 -20.94 58.23 -28.22
CA GLU A 132 -22.41 58.19 -28.35
C GLU A 132 -23.20 58.75 -27.16
N CYS A 133 -22.76 59.88 -26.58
CA CYS A 133 -23.64 60.67 -25.72
C CYS A 133 -23.45 62.18 -25.87
N ARG A 134 -23.41 62.67 -27.12
CA ARG A 134 -23.46 64.11 -27.38
C ARG A 134 -24.38 64.44 -28.55
N PRO A 135 -25.63 64.82 -28.24
CA PRO A 135 -26.14 66.02 -28.86
C PRO A 135 -26.94 66.94 -27.91
N VAL A 136 -27.12 68.18 -28.37
CA VAL A 136 -28.06 69.21 -27.88
C VAL A 136 -27.55 70.15 -26.79
N LEU A 137 -26.71 71.12 -27.19
CA LEU A 137 -26.66 72.42 -26.52
C LEU A 137 -26.12 73.49 -27.48
N TYR A 138 -26.96 73.91 -28.44
CA TYR A 138 -27.04 75.29 -28.96
C TYR A 138 -28.06 75.38 -30.10
N GLN A 139 -29.34 75.24 -29.78
CA GLN A 139 -30.42 75.75 -30.64
C GLN A 139 -31.56 76.24 -29.77
N LEU A 140 -31.50 77.50 -29.33
CA LEU A 140 -32.65 78.28 -28.84
C LEU A 140 -32.16 79.66 -28.34
N TYR A 141 -31.83 80.60 -29.24
CA TYR A 141 -32.04 82.03 -28.94
C TYR A 141 -31.86 82.93 -30.17
N SER A 142 -32.93 83.13 -30.94
CA SER A 142 -33.09 84.28 -31.82
C SER A 142 -34.49 84.25 -32.41
N ASN A 143 -35.42 85.01 -31.81
CA ASN A 143 -36.63 85.56 -32.46
C ASN A 143 -37.54 86.21 -31.38
N HIS A 144 -37.16 87.39 -30.87
CA HIS A 144 -38.10 88.20 -30.08
C HIS A 144 -37.75 89.71 -29.98
N ILE A 145 -36.99 90.26 -30.92
CA ILE A 145 -36.58 91.67 -30.90
C ILE A 145 -37.27 92.43 -32.03
N SER A 146 -38.56 92.75 -31.84
CA SER A 146 -39.18 93.91 -32.54
C SER A 146 -40.43 94.46 -31.85
N GLY A 147 -40.99 93.79 -30.83
CA GLY A 147 -42.16 94.27 -30.08
C GLY A 147 -41.89 94.75 -28.64
N GLN A 148 -40.63 94.70 -28.18
CA GLN A 148 -40.29 94.86 -26.75
C GLN A 148 -39.94 96.30 -26.32
N CYS A 149 -39.67 97.23 -27.25
CA CYS A 149 -39.22 98.58 -26.88
C CYS A 149 -40.32 99.50 -26.29
N ALA A 150 -41.61 99.18 -26.43
CA ALA A 150 -42.70 99.99 -25.85
C ALA A 150 -43.20 99.48 -24.49
N ARG A 151 -42.99 98.19 -24.16
CA ARG A 151 -43.38 97.57 -22.87
C ARG A 151 -42.28 97.71 -21.80
N TRP A 152 -41.05 97.97 -22.22
CA TRP A 152 -39.85 98.06 -21.37
C TRP A 152 -39.84 99.25 -20.39
N SER A 153 -40.54 100.35 -20.68
CA SER A 153 -40.56 101.52 -19.79
C SER A 153 -41.41 101.31 -18.53
N ALA A 154 -42.53 100.60 -18.66
CA ALA A 154 -43.38 100.22 -17.52
C ALA A 154 -42.81 99.03 -16.72
N HIS A 155 -42.00 98.19 -17.36
CA HIS A 155 -41.36 97.03 -16.72
C HIS A 155 -40.16 97.42 -15.82
N LYS A 156 -39.58 98.62 -16.02
CA LYS A 156 -38.39 99.10 -15.30
C LYS A 156 -38.59 99.15 -13.78
N THR A 157 -39.76 99.58 -13.31
CA THR A 157 -40.04 99.73 -11.87
C THR A 157 -40.32 98.39 -11.18
N THR A 158 -40.89 97.42 -11.90
CA THR A 158 -41.06 96.04 -11.40
C THR A 158 -39.75 95.23 -11.49
N MET A 159 -38.86 95.59 -12.43
CA MET A 159 -37.54 94.99 -12.60
C MET A 159 -36.59 95.27 -11.44
N GLU A 160 -36.74 96.36 -10.69
CA GLU A 160 -35.82 96.64 -9.56
C GLU A 160 -36.04 95.65 -8.41
N THR A 161 -37.30 95.30 -8.13
CA THR A 161 -37.65 94.30 -7.10
C THR A 161 -37.31 92.86 -7.52
N ILE A 162 -37.32 92.57 -8.83
CA ILE A 162 -36.89 91.28 -9.40
C ILE A 162 -35.35 91.20 -9.47
N ARG A 163 -34.68 92.31 -9.79
CA ARG A 163 -33.21 92.43 -9.83
C ARG A 163 -32.59 92.11 -8.49
N ASP A 164 -33.17 92.61 -7.40
CA ASP A 164 -32.56 92.44 -6.07
C ASP A 164 -32.86 91.07 -5.42
N SER A 165 -33.90 90.34 -5.85
CA SER A 165 -34.27 89.04 -5.26
C SER A 165 -34.06 87.81 -6.15
N LYS A 166 -34.06 87.95 -7.49
CA LYS A 166 -33.96 86.81 -8.43
C LYS A 166 -32.63 86.73 -9.17
N VAL A 167 -31.97 87.85 -9.46
CA VAL A 167 -30.63 87.85 -10.10
C VAL A 167 -29.55 87.20 -9.23
N PRO A 168 -29.45 87.45 -7.90
CA PRO A 168 -28.46 86.74 -7.08
C PRO A 168 -28.73 85.22 -7.00
N ALA A 169 -30.01 84.80 -7.04
CA ALA A 169 -30.36 83.37 -7.11
C ALA A 169 -29.96 82.73 -8.45
N VAL A 170 -30.09 83.46 -9.57
CA VAL A 170 -29.65 83.01 -10.90
C VAL A 170 -28.13 82.99 -11.01
N ASP A 171 -27.43 83.97 -10.45
CA ASP A 171 -25.96 84.01 -10.44
C ASP A 171 -25.36 82.89 -9.56
N THR A 172 -26.02 82.59 -8.43
CA THR A 172 -25.70 81.42 -7.60
C THR A 172 -25.96 80.12 -8.36
N ALA A 173 -27.03 80.04 -9.16
CA ALA A 173 -27.30 78.88 -10.00
C ALA A 173 -26.26 78.70 -11.13
N ILE A 174 -25.81 79.80 -11.76
CA ILE A 174 -24.78 79.77 -12.81
C ILE A 174 -23.42 79.35 -12.25
N THR A 175 -23.03 79.87 -11.08
CA THR A 175 -21.78 79.49 -10.42
C THR A 175 -21.80 78.04 -9.95
N THR A 176 -22.93 77.57 -9.42
CA THR A 176 -23.13 76.15 -9.05
C THR A 176 -23.07 75.24 -10.27
N LEU A 177 -23.69 75.65 -11.39
CA LEU A 177 -23.65 74.89 -12.64
C LEU A 177 -22.22 74.80 -13.21
N LYS A 178 -21.47 75.90 -13.20
CA LYS A 178 -20.05 75.90 -13.62
C LYS A 178 -19.17 75.00 -12.74
N ALA A 179 -19.40 75.01 -11.43
CA ALA A 179 -18.69 74.11 -10.51
C ALA A 179 -19.03 72.63 -10.76
N SER A 180 -20.31 72.34 -11.04
CA SER A 180 -20.74 70.98 -11.42
C SER A 180 -20.15 70.52 -12.75
N LEU A 181 -19.99 71.44 -13.73
CA LEU A 181 -19.37 71.16 -15.03
C LEU A 181 -17.87 70.85 -14.88
N ALA A 182 -17.13 71.65 -14.10
CA ALA A 182 -15.72 71.42 -13.85
C ALA A 182 -15.47 70.09 -13.08
N THR A 183 -16.36 69.75 -12.15
CA THR A 183 -16.30 68.47 -11.42
C THR A 183 -16.58 67.29 -12.36
N LEU A 184 -17.54 67.46 -13.27
CA LEU A 184 -17.87 66.45 -14.29
C LEU A 184 -16.71 66.25 -15.27
N GLU A 185 -16.08 67.32 -15.75
CA GLU A 185 -14.89 67.27 -16.62
C GLU A 185 -13.73 66.53 -15.94
N SER A 186 -13.49 66.79 -14.64
CA SER A 186 -12.49 66.08 -13.85
C SER A 186 -12.82 64.59 -13.68
N HIS A 187 -14.10 64.23 -13.55
CA HIS A 187 -14.53 62.85 -13.50
C HIS A 187 -14.38 62.14 -14.85
N ILE A 188 -14.68 62.80 -15.97
CA ILE A 188 -14.51 62.27 -17.33
C ILE A 188 -13.03 61.97 -17.60
N ALA A 189 -12.13 62.92 -17.32
CA ALA A 189 -10.69 62.70 -17.49
C ALA A 189 -10.16 61.58 -16.56
N GLY A 190 -10.72 61.46 -15.34
CA GLY A 190 -10.40 60.37 -14.42
C GLY A 190 -10.92 59.00 -14.86
N VAL A 191 -11.99 58.96 -15.65
CA VAL A 191 -12.54 57.75 -16.27
C VAL A 191 -11.67 57.32 -17.45
N ASP A 192 -11.29 58.25 -18.33
CA ASP A 192 -10.41 57.94 -19.49
C ASP A 192 -9.09 57.28 -19.05
N ASN A 193 -8.42 57.85 -18.04
CA ASN A 193 -7.16 57.29 -17.54
C ASN A 193 -7.35 55.87 -16.92
N LYS A 194 -8.50 55.61 -16.29
CA LYS A 194 -8.83 54.28 -15.79
C LYS A 194 -9.16 53.29 -16.91
N THR A 195 -9.82 53.74 -17.98
CA THR A 195 -10.11 52.94 -19.17
C THR A 195 -8.81 52.52 -19.86
N ASP A 196 -7.86 53.44 -20.02
CA ASP A 196 -6.53 53.15 -20.57
C ASP A 196 -5.73 52.16 -19.70
N MET A 197 -5.79 52.32 -18.37
CA MET A 197 -5.19 51.36 -17.43
C MET A 197 -5.81 49.96 -17.53
N VAL A 198 -7.13 49.87 -17.71
CA VAL A 198 -7.82 48.58 -17.87
C VAL A 198 -7.48 47.95 -19.23
N LEU A 199 -7.39 48.75 -20.30
CA LEU A 199 -7.01 48.27 -21.63
C LEU A 199 -5.59 47.70 -21.64
N THR A 200 -4.65 48.41 -21.03
CA THR A 200 -3.25 47.99 -20.94
C THR A 200 -3.10 46.73 -20.10
N LEU A 201 -3.77 46.67 -18.93
CA LEU A 201 -3.79 45.48 -18.08
C LEU A 201 -4.45 44.28 -18.79
N ALA A 202 -5.52 44.50 -19.54
CA ALA A 202 -6.20 43.44 -20.30
C ALA A 202 -5.35 42.92 -21.47
N ALA A 203 -4.65 43.81 -22.19
CA ALA A 203 -3.73 43.43 -23.27
C ALA A 203 -2.53 42.64 -22.73
N GLU A 204 -2.02 43.01 -21.55
CA GLU A 204 -0.93 42.28 -20.90
C GLU A 204 -1.39 40.92 -20.36
N ALA A 205 -2.59 40.84 -19.79
CA ALA A 205 -3.21 39.57 -19.41
C ALA A 205 -3.41 38.65 -20.64
N ASP A 206 -3.88 39.18 -21.77
CA ASP A 206 -4.01 38.42 -23.02
C ASP A 206 -2.66 37.93 -23.55
N ASN A 207 -1.61 38.75 -23.44
CA ASN A 207 -0.26 38.34 -23.83
C ASN A 207 0.24 37.16 -22.97
N GLN A 208 0.00 37.22 -21.66
CA GLN A 208 0.33 36.12 -20.75
C GLN A 208 -0.47 34.85 -21.05
N ILE A 209 -1.76 35.00 -21.36
CA ILE A 209 -2.65 33.87 -21.74
C ILE A 209 -2.17 33.23 -23.04
N GLN A 210 -1.84 34.01 -24.07
CA GLN A 210 -1.47 33.45 -25.37
C GLN A 210 -0.06 32.88 -25.41
N ASN A 211 0.90 33.47 -24.69
CA ASN A 211 2.31 33.09 -24.82
C ASN A 211 2.79 32.12 -23.72
N ASN A 212 2.24 32.22 -22.49
CA ASN A 212 2.75 31.46 -21.35
C ASN A 212 1.79 30.38 -20.84
N MET A 213 0.50 30.41 -21.19
CA MET A 213 -0.48 29.46 -20.64
C MET A 213 -0.26 28.02 -21.12
N THR A 214 0.12 27.80 -22.38
CA THR A 214 0.46 26.47 -22.89
C THR A 214 1.67 25.86 -22.17
N ALA A 215 2.67 26.68 -21.86
CA ALA A 215 3.83 26.27 -21.07
C ALA A 215 3.45 25.94 -19.61
N VAL A 216 2.63 26.76 -18.96
CA VAL A 216 2.14 26.53 -17.58
C VAL A 216 1.25 25.29 -17.50
N LEU A 217 0.37 25.08 -18.48
CA LEU A 217 -0.50 23.90 -18.54
C LEU A 217 0.32 22.63 -18.76
N SER A 218 1.33 22.68 -19.65
CA SER A 218 2.28 21.60 -19.88
C SER A 218 3.11 21.26 -18.64
N ASP A 219 3.61 22.28 -17.95
CA ASP A 219 4.41 22.11 -16.73
C ASP A 219 3.55 21.53 -15.59
N GLY A 220 2.35 22.07 -15.38
CA GLY A 220 1.39 21.55 -14.40
C GLY A 220 0.95 20.11 -14.69
N ALA A 221 0.77 19.77 -15.98
CA ALA A 221 0.42 18.42 -16.39
C ALA A 221 1.59 17.44 -16.13
N SER A 222 2.80 17.77 -16.58
CA SER A 222 3.99 16.94 -16.32
C SER A 222 4.31 16.78 -14.82
N ALA A 223 4.09 17.82 -14.02
CA ALA A 223 4.23 17.78 -12.56
C ALA A 223 3.20 16.84 -11.91
N PHE A 224 1.94 16.86 -12.39
CA PHE A 224 0.90 15.94 -11.92
C PHE A 224 1.22 14.49 -12.29
N GLU A 225 1.67 14.24 -13.53
CA GLU A 225 2.10 12.91 -14.00
C GLU A 225 3.24 12.35 -13.16
N SER A 226 4.30 13.17 -12.97
CA SER A 226 5.48 12.78 -12.19
C SER A 226 5.10 12.44 -10.76
N LYS A 227 4.22 13.25 -10.15
CA LYS A 227 3.75 13.04 -8.77
C LYS A 227 2.89 11.79 -8.64
N LEU A 228 1.95 11.57 -9.56
CA LEU A 228 1.10 10.37 -9.55
C LEU A 228 1.93 9.10 -9.78
N THR A 229 2.82 9.13 -10.78
CA THR A 229 3.74 8.02 -11.08
C THR A 229 4.63 7.71 -9.88
N GLY A 230 5.15 8.75 -9.21
CA GLY A 230 5.95 8.60 -8.00
C GLY A 230 5.19 7.96 -6.84
N TYR A 231 3.94 8.37 -6.58
CA TYR A 231 3.14 7.76 -5.53
C TYR A 231 2.82 6.29 -5.81
N VAL A 232 2.40 5.98 -7.04
CA VAL A 232 2.05 4.61 -7.41
C VAL A 232 3.29 3.72 -7.42
N SER A 233 4.45 4.21 -7.91
CA SER A 233 5.70 3.44 -7.92
C SER A 233 6.22 3.18 -6.52
N GLN A 234 6.16 4.17 -5.63
CA GLN A 234 6.56 4.02 -4.24
C GLN A 234 5.69 2.97 -3.55
N TYR A 235 4.37 3.05 -3.69
CA TYR A 235 3.45 2.09 -3.11
C TYR A 235 3.64 0.68 -3.67
N ALA A 236 3.81 0.56 -4.99
CA ALA A 236 4.04 -0.73 -5.65
C ALA A 236 5.36 -1.36 -5.21
N THR A 237 6.43 -0.57 -5.08
CA THR A 237 7.73 -1.04 -4.59
C THR A 237 7.64 -1.52 -3.14
N GLU A 238 6.96 -0.76 -2.28
CA GLU A 238 6.77 -1.12 -0.87
C GLU A 238 5.92 -2.39 -0.73
N ALA A 239 4.82 -2.48 -1.46
CA ALA A 239 3.96 -3.66 -1.45
C ALA A 239 4.72 -4.92 -1.89
N THR A 240 5.53 -4.81 -2.93
CA THR A 240 6.40 -5.89 -3.40
C THR A 240 7.46 -6.26 -2.35
N TYR A 241 8.11 -5.26 -1.75
CA TYR A 241 9.10 -5.49 -0.69
C TYR A 241 8.48 -6.23 0.51
N LEU A 242 7.32 -5.77 0.99
CA LEU A 242 6.59 -6.42 2.08
C LEU A 242 6.20 -7.85 1.72
N ALA A 243 5.69 -8.10 0.51
CA ALA A 243 5.33 -9.44 0.05
C ALA A 243 6.52 -10.42 0.08
N TYR A 244 7.71 -9.97 -0.33
CA TYR A 244 8.90 -10.81 -0.36
C TYR A 244 9.58 -10.99 1.00
N ASN A 245 9.46 -10.02 1.91
CA ASN A 245 10.32 -9.97 3.09
C ASN A 245 9.58 -10.03 4.44
N GLU A 246 8.36 -9.49 4.54
CA GLU A 246 7.73 -9.25 5.85
C GLU A 246 6.31 -9.84 5.99
N ILE A 247 5.57 -10.00 4.89
CA ILE A 247 4.20 -10.50 4.94
C ILE A 247 4.22 -12.00 5.27
N GLY A 248 3.58 -12.33 6.39
CA GLY A 248 3.27 -13.72 6.76
C GLY A 248 4.49 -14.54 7.19
N ASN A 249 5.53 -13.89 7.73
CA ASN A 249 6.73 -14.51 8.31
C ASN A 249 6.49 -15.92 8.86
N CYS A 250 7.24 -16.91 8.34
CA CYS A 250 6.93 -18.31 8.60
C CYS A 250 7.62 -18.92 9.83
N LEU A 251 8.19 -18.11 10.71
CA LEU A 251 8.71 -18.56 12.01
C LEU A 251 7.70 -19.36 12.86
N PRO A 252 6.39 -19.04 12.91
CA PRO A 252 5.41 -19.87 13.63
C PRO A 252 5.36 -21.32 13.12
N LEU A 253 5.51 -21.53 11.80
CA LEU A 253 5.55 -22.87 11.20
C LEU A 253 6.81 -23.64 11.64
N TRP A 254 7.97 -22.97 11.70
CA TRP A 254 9.20 -23.57 12.21
C TRP A 254 9.08 -23.95 13.69
N ASN A 255 8.47 -23.10 14.51
CA ASN A 255 8.26 -23.35 15.93
C ASN A 255 7.32 -24.54 16.17
N LEU A 256 6.27 -24.67 15.35
CA LEU A 256 5.38 -25.82 15.38
C LEU A 256 6.14 -27.11 15.04
N TYR A 257 6.86 -27.12 13.92
CA TYR A 257 7.69 -28.27 13.51
C TYR A 257 8.70 -28.66 14.60
N ARG A 258 9.42 -27.68 15.15
CA ARG A 258 10.39 -27.91 16.24
C ARG A 258 9.72 -28.53 17.45
N SER A 259 8.53 -28.07 17.83
CA SER A 259 7.78 -28.60 18.97
C SER A 259 7.37 -30.05 18.74
N PHE A 260 6.88 -30.38 17.53
CA PHE A 260 6.57 -31.76 17.17
C PHE A 260 7.81 -32.67 17.19
N VAL A 261 8.93 -32.21 16.63
CA VAL A 261 10.18 -33.00 16.62
C VAL A 261 10.67 -33.23 18.05
N VAL A 262 10.67 -32.19 18.89
CA VAL A 262 11.07 -32.31 20.31
C VAL A 262 10.13 -33.26 21.05
N MET A 263 8.82 -33.18 20.81
CA MET A 263 7.85 -34.08 21.44
C MET A 263 8.11 -35.53 21.04
N LEU A 264 8.28 -35.81 19.76
CA LEU A 264 8.55 -37.17 19.27
C LEU A 264 9.90 -37.71 19.76
N CYS A 265 10.93 -36.87 19.84
CA CYS A 265 12.24 -37.28 20.36
C CYS A 265 12.18 -37.56 21.86
N ASN A 266 11.74 -36.59 22.66
CA ASN A 266 11.84 -36.70 24.12
C ASN A 266 10.74 -37.56 24.75
N TYR A 267 9.56 -37.63 24.15
CA TYR A 267 8.47 -38.46 24.69
C TYR A 267 8.29 -39.74 23.91
N GLY A 268 8.44 -39.72 22.58
CA GLY A 268 8.29 -40.92 21.77
C GLY A 268 9.51 -41.84 21.89
N VAL A 269 10.66 -41.34 21.45
CA VAL A 269 11.91 -42.12 21.36
C VAL A 269 12.42 -42.52 22.73
N ASP A 270 12.42 -41.60 23.71
CA ASP A 270 12.91 -41.93 25.05
C ASP A 270 11.97 -42.90 25.79
N SER A 271 10.64 -42.79 25.64
CA SER A 271 9.71 -43.77 26.21
C SER A 271 9.88 -45.15 25.58
N LEU A 272 10.13 -45.21 24.28
CA LEU A 272 10.42 -46.48 23.59
C LEU A 272 11.74 -47.07 24.06
N ASN A 273 12.77 -46.24 24.26
CA ASN A 273 14.04 -46.66 24.84
C ASN A 273 13.86 -47.19 26.27
N GLY A 274 13.06 -46.52 27.11
CA GLY A 274 12.71 -46.97 28.46
C GLY A 274 11.91 -48.27 28.46
N PHE A 275 10.97 -48.43 27.52
CA PHE A 275 10.20 -49.66 27.34
C PHE A 275 11.09 -50.86 26.99
N TRP A 276 11.96 -50.71 25.99
CA TRP A 276 12.89 -51.79 25.61
C TRP A 276 13.90 -52.11 26.71
N PHE A 277 14.33 -51.10 27.47
CA PHE A 277 15.16 -51.31 28.66
C PHE A 277 14.42 -52.15 29.72
N SER A 278 13.18 -51.80 30.05
CA SER A 278 12.37 -52.55 31.02
C SER A 278 12.08 -53.99 30.56
N LEU A 279 11.77 -54.20 29.28
CA LEU A 279 11.56 -55.55 28.72
C LEU A 279 12.84 -56.39 28.79
N GLY A 280 13.98 -55.79 28.48
CA GLY A 280 15.28 -56.45 28.60
C GLY A 280 15.52 -56.94 30.02
N TRP A 281 15.40 -56.06 31.02
CA TRP A 281 15.60 -56.43 32.42
C TRP A 281 14.58 -57.42 32.95
N GLY A 282 13.31 -57.31 32.53
CA GLY A 282 12.27 -58.28 32.86
C GLY A 282 12.63 -59.69 32.36
N LEU A 283 13.08 -59.81 31.11
CA LEU A 283 13.52 -61.09 30.54
C LEU A 283 14.76 -61.63 31.26
N PHE A 284 15.72 -60.75 31.59
CA PHE A 284 16.94 -61.14 32.28
C PHE A 284 16.67 -61.77 33.65
N PHE A 285 15.77 -61.21 34.45
CA PHE A 285 15.41 -61.78 35.75
C PHE A 285 14.43 -62.96 35.66
N PHE A 286 13.58 -63.01 34.63
CA PHE A 286 12.62 -64.09 34.44
C PHE A 286 13.33 -65.44 34.17
N ILE A 287 14.44 -65.45 33.42
CA ILE A 287 15.16 -66.67 33.06
C ILE A 287 15.68 -67.43 34.30
N PRO A 288 16.43 -66.83 35.25
CA PRO A 288 16.84 -67.50 36.48
C PRO A 288 15.67 -68.01 37.32
N VAL A 289 14.58 -67.23 37.41
CA VAL A 289 13.39 -67.59 38.20
C VAL A 289 12.73 -68.85 37.63
N VAL A 290 12.60 -68.97 36.31
CA VAL A 290 12.04 -70.16 35.66
C VAL A 290 12.91 -71.39 35.90
N ILE A 291 14.25 -71.26 35.81
CA ILE A 291 15.17 -72.37 36.08
C ILE A 291 14.99 -72.88 37.52
N VAL A 292 14.97 -71.97 38.50
CA VAL A 292 14.71 -72.33 39.91
C VAL A 292 13.33 -72.97 40.05
N GLY A 293 12.30 -72.41 39.41
CA GLY A 293 10.95 -72.96 39.42
C GLY A 293 10.87 -74.41 38.94
N ILE A 294 11.54 -74.74 37.83
CA ILE A 294 11.58 -76.12 37.30
C ILE A 294 12.30 -77.05 38.27
N THR A 295 13.41 -76.62 38.87
CA THR A 295 14.13 -77.46 39.85
C THR A 295 13.26 -77.75 41.08
N VAL A 296 12.58 -76.73 41.62
CA VAL A 296 11.71 -76.85 42.79
C VAL A 296 10.51 -77.76 42.48
N ALA A 297 9.89 -77.60 41.31
CA ALA A 297 8.79 -78.48 40.89
C ALA A 297 9.22 -79.96 40.81
N GLY A 298 10.43 -80.22 40.31
CA GLY A 298 11.02 -81.56 40.30
C GLY A 298 11.26 -82.13 41.70
N TYR A 299 11.67 -81.30 42.66
CA TYR A 299 11.78 -81.72 44.07
C TYR A 299 10.41 -82.04 44.66
N TYR A 300 9.40 -81.20 44.43
CA TYR A 300 8.04 -81.44 44.95
C TYR A 300 7.40 -82.72 44.38
N SER A 301 7.56 -83.00 43.08
CA SER A 301 7.01 -84.22 42.48
C SER A 301 7.71 -85.48 43.01
N THR A 302 9.02 -85.40 43.28
CA THR A 302 9.77 -86.50 43.90
C THR A 302 9.27 -86.75 45.32
N MET A 303 9.07 -85.70 46.12
CA MET A 303 8.53 -85.83 47.48
C MET A 303 7.12 -86.44 47.51
N ASP A 304 6.25 -86.04 46.57
CA ASP A 304 4.90 -86.60 46.48
C ASP A 304 4.89 -88.07 46.08
N SER A 305 5.76 -88.47 45.13
CA SER A 305 5.90 -89.88 44.76
C SER A 305 6.42 -90.74 45.93
N ILE A 306 7.40 -90.27 46.71
CA ILE A 306 7.90 -90.96 47.91
C ILE A 306 6.79 -91.11 48.97
N ARG A 307 5.99 -90.06 49.19
CA ARG A 307 4.87 -90.09 50.14
C ARG A 307 3.80 -91.12 49.77
N ASN A 308 3.59 -91.37 48.48
CA ASN A 308 2.52 -92.24 47.97
C ASN A 308 3.00 -93.68 47.68
N TRP A 309 4.21 -94.09 48.10
CA TRP A 309 4.65 -95.49 48.00
C TRP A 309 3.86 -96.37 48.99
N PRO A 310 3.30 -97.51 48.54
CA PRO A 310 2.61 -98.44 49.43
C PRO A 310 3.65 -99.13 50.33
N GLU A 311 3.33 -99.19 51.63
CA GLU A 311 4.11 -99.91 52.67
C GLU A 311 4.28 -101.41 52.37
#